data_AF-X1HX95-F1
#
_entry.id   AF-X1HX95-F1
#
_cell.length_a   1.000
_cell.length_b   1.000
_cell.length_c   1.000
_cell.angle_alpha   90.00
_cell.angle_beta   90.00
_cell.angle_gamma   90.00
#
_symmetry.space_group_name_H-M   'P 1'
#
loop_
_entity.id
_entity.type
_entity.pdbx_description
1 polymer ?
#
loop_
_entity_poly.entity_id
_entity_poly.type
_entity_poly.pdbx_seq_one_letter_code
_entity_poly.pdbx_strand_id
1 'polypeptide(L)'
;QRTDNIIEEVFSIIPKKEIFTETGIQFMQINTIYQLYSFAKNKPQVFGNAKYFLTIPDLLNYWLTGIIKNEYSIATTTQLYNPIERDWSIKIMNKLGLKKEIFGEIIMPGTKIGKLLPAIAQEIGVNSEVVVVAPACHDTGSAVAAVPVEDDTNYAYISSGTWSLLGIETPEQIINEMSFKYNFTNEGSAKTDRSVALATI
;
A
#
# COMPACT_ATOMS: atom_id res chain seq x y z
N GLN A 1 2.69 -18.80 9.20
CA GLN A 1 3.59 -19.09 10.34
C GLN A 1 4.07 -17.84 11.08
N ARG A 2 4.82 -16.91 10.46
CA ARG A 2 5.37 -15.75 11.22
C ARG A 2 4.32 -14.73 11.71
N THR A 3 3.15 -14.70 11.08
CA THR A 3 2.02 -13.82 11.46
C THR A 3 0.87 -14.56 12.12
N ASP A 4 1.09 -15.82 12.50
CA ASP A 4 0.08 -16.59 13.22
C ASP A 4 -0.11 -15.96 14.62
N ASN A 5 -1.37 -15.74 15.02
CA ASN A 5 -1.77 -15.06 16.26
C ASN A 5 -1.36 -13.57 16.39
N ILE A 6 -0.67 -13.02 15.38
CA ILE A 6 -0.18 -11.63 15.45
C ILE A 6 -1.32 -10.63 15.30
N ILE A 7 -2.36 -10.98 14.55
CA ILE A 7 -3.53 -10.11 14.38
C ILE A 7 -4.28 -9.92 15.70
N GLU A 8 -4.47 -10.99 16.48
CA GLU A 8 -5.08 -10.95 17.82
C GLU A 8 -4.20 -10.17 18.79
N GLU A 9 -2.88 -10.34 18.74
CA GLU A 9 -1.95 -9.57 19.56
C GLU A 9 -2.04 -8.07 19.25
N VAL A 10 -2.03 -7.69 17.97
CA VAL A 10 -2.20 -6.29 17.57
C VAL A 10 -3.55 -5.75 18.06
N PHE A 11 -4.63 -6.54 18.02
CA PHE A 11 -5.94 -6.13 18.54
C PHE A 11 -5.97 -5.93 20.06
N SER A 12 -5.10 -6.59 20.81
CA SER A 12 -4.96 -6.37 22.25
C SER A 12 -4.28 -5.03 22.59
N ILE A 13 -3.52 -4.47 21.64
CA ILE A 13 -2.83 -3.17 21.78
C ILE A 13 -3.69 -2.04 21.22
N ILE A 14 -4.29 -2.26 20.04
CA ILE A 14 -5.10 -1.28 19.33
C ILE A 14 -6.44 -1.92 18.95
N PRO A 15 -7.57 -1.41 19.43
CA PRO A 15 -8.88 -1.98 19.10
C PRO A 15 -9.08 -2.07 17.58
N LYS A 16 -9.66 -3.20 17.12
CA LYS A 16 -9.92 -3.45 15.70
C LYS A 16 -10.62 -2.29 15.00
N LYS A 17 -11.67 -1.72 15.62
CA LYS A 17 -12.42 -0.57 15.05
C LYS A 17 -11.53 0.66 14.87
N GLU A 18 -10.58 0.89 15.79
CA GLU A 18 -9.65 2.01 15.68
C GLU A 18 -8.69 1.86 14.50
N ILE A 19 -8.12 0.66 14.29
CA ILE A 19 -7.26 0.38 13.12
C ILE A 19 -8.04 0.59 11.82
N PHE A 20 -9.28 0.11 11.76
CA PHE A 20 -10.11 0.28 10.57
C PHE A 20 -10.44 1.75 10.32
N THR A 21 -10.86 2.51 11.33
CA THR A 21 -11.17 3.93 11.17
C THR A 21 -9.95 4.73 10.72
N GLU A 22 -8.76 4.34 11.17
CA GLU A 22 -7.52 5.01 10.82
C GLU A 22 -7.05 4.70 9.38
N THR A 23 -7.32 3.49 8.87
CA THR A 23 -6.68 3.00 7.63
C THR A 23 -7.66 2.67 6.50
N GLY A 24 -8.89 2.28 6.83
CA GLY A 24 -9.90 1.81 5.88
C GLY A 24 -9.65 0.42 5.30
N ILE A 25 -8.62 -0.29 5.75
CA ILE A 25 -8.16 -1.56 5.16
C ILE A 25 -8.79 -2.76 5.85
N GLN A 26 -9.17 -3.78 5.07
CA GLN A 26 -9.66 -5.04 5.61
C GLN A 26 -8.59 -5.80 6.40
N PHE A 27 -9.02 -6.66 7.31
CA PHE A 27 -8.09 -7.37 8.18
C PHE A 27 -7.64 -8.70 7.57
N MET A 28 -6.39 -8.77 7.09
CA MET A 28 -5.79 -10.00 6.58
C MET A 28 -4.41 -10.22 7.20
N GLN A 29 -4.09 -11.46 7.57
CA GLN A 29 -2.79 -11.81 8.18
C GLN A 29 -1.57 -11.46 7.29
N ILE A 30 -1.79 -11.24 5.99
CA ILE A 30 -0.75 -10.85 5.03
C ILE A 30 -0.40 -9.36 5.11
N ASN A 31 -1.26 -8.51 5.69
CA ASN A 31 -1.06 -7.06 5.73
C ASN A 31 0.26 -6.69 6.41
N THR A 32 0.92 -5.66 5.86
CA THR A 32 2.27 -5.26 6.26
C THR A 32 2.37 -4.87 7.73
N ILE A 33 1.33 -4.27 8.33
CA ILE A 33 1.26 -3.98 9.76
C ILE A 33 1.62 -5.20 10.63
N TYR A 34 1.08 -6.38 10.31
CA TYR A 34 1.33 -7.62 11.06
C TYR A 34 2.70 -8.19 10.79
N GLN A 35 3.16 -8.10 9.54
CA GLN A 35 4.47 -8.56 9.12
C GLN A 35 5.58 -7.75 9.84
N LEU A 36 5.43 -6.43 9.88
CA LEU A 36 6.39 -5.52 10.53
C LEU A 36 6.33 -5.64 12.05
N TYR A 37 5.15 -5.69 12.65
CA TYR A 37 5.03 -5.86 14.10
C TYR A 37 5.66 -7.18 14.57
N SER A 38 5.36 -8.29 13.89
CA SER A 38 5.99 -9.59 14.16
C SER A 38 7.51 -9.52 14.01
N PHE A 39 8.01 -8.86 12.97
CA PHE A 39 9.45 -8.75 12.72
C PHE A 39 10.16 -7.87 13.76
N ALA A 40 9.57 -6.73 14.13
CA ALA A 40 10.09 -5.83 15.16
C ALA A 40 10.14 -6.54 16.52
N LYS A 41 9.10 -7.30 16.87
CA LYS A 41 9.03 -8.10 18.10
C LYS A 41 10.06 -9.23 18.14
N ASN A 42 10.17 -10.01 17.05
CA ASN A 42 11.00 -11.22 17.02
C ASN A 42 12.47 -10.96 16.71
N LYS A 43 12.79 -9.86 16.01
CA LYS A 43 14.16 -9.49 15.63
C LYS A 43 14.43 -7.99 15.87
N PRO A 44 14.32 -7.50 17.12
CA PRO A 44 14.39 -6.07 17.43
C PRO A 44 15.72 -5.43 17.04
N GLN A 45 16.84 -6.14 17.18
CA GLN A 45 18.16 -5.63 16.77
C GLN A 45 18.25 -5.44 15.24
N VAL A 46 17.73 -6.39 14.48
CA VAL A 46 17.73 -6.31 13.01
C VAL A 46 16.79 -5.20 12.54
N PHE A 47 15.60 -5.13 13.13
CA PHE A 47 14.65 -4.06 12.84
C PHE A 47 15.18 -2.66 13.21
N GLY A 48 15.91 -2.54 14.34
CA GLY A 48 16.53 -1.28 14.76
C GLY A 48 17.51 -0.70 13.74
N ASN A 49 18.20 -1.57 12.99
CA ASN A 49 19.13 -1.20 11.93
C ASN A 49 18.45 -0.80 10.62
N ALA A 50 17.14 -0.99 10.48
CA ALA A 50 16.41 -0.58 9.29
C ALA A 50 16.46 0.94 9.12
N LYS A 51 16.79 1.39 7.91
CA LYS A 51 16.84 2.81 7.54
C LYS A 51 15.69 3.22 6.64
N TYR A 52 15.21 2.30 5.80
CA TYR A 52 14.14 2.55 4.85
C TYR A 52 13.20 1.35 4.80
N PHE A 53 11.91 1.61 4.65
CA PHE A 53 10.88 0.64 4.32
C PHE A 53 10.52 0.81 2.85
N LEU A 54 10.64 -0.27 2.10
CA LEU A 54 10.23 -0.34 0.70
C LEU A 54 9.34 -1.56 0.51
N THR A 55 8.20 -1.37 -0.15
CA THR A 55 7.43 -2.47 -0.69
C THR A 55 8.19 -3.10 -1.87
N ILE A 56 7.76 -4.27 -2.36
CA ILE A 56 8.41 -4.92 -3.52
C ILE A 56 8.52 -3.98 -4.74
N PRO A 57 7.46 -3.33 -5.21
CA PRO A 57 7.58 -2.42 -6.36
C PRO A 57 8.45 -1.20 -6.06
N ASP A 58 8.39 -0.65 -4.83
CA ASP A 58 9.26 0.46 -4.44
C ASP A 58 10.74 0.05 -4.42
N LEU A 59 11.05 -1.19 -4.03
CA LEU A 59 12.40 -1.75 -4.05
C LEU A 59 12.91 -1.88 -5.49
N LEU A 60 12.07 -2.30 -6.42
CA LEU A 60 12.42 -2.34 -7.85
C LEU A 60 12.67 -0.92 -8.39
N ASN A 61 11.82 0.04 -8.06
CA ASN A 61 11.99 1.45 -8.41
C ASN A 61 13.32 2.00 -7.87
N TYR A 62 13.65 1.68 -6.62
CA TYR A 62 14.92 2.05 -6.00
C TYR A 62 16.11 1.40 -6.70
N TRP A 63 16.07 0.08 -6.99
CA TRP A 63 17.16 -0.57 -7.72
C TRP A 63 17.37 0.01 -9.11
N LEU A 64 16.32 0.46 -9.78
CA LEU A 64 16.42 1.07 -11.10
C LEU A 64 16.96 2.50 -11.07
N THR A 65 16.70 3.28 -10.02
CA THR A 65 16.94 4.73 -10.00
C THR A 65 17.93 5.21 -8.94
N GLY A 66 18.18 4.40 -7.90
CA GLY A 66 18.86 4.80 -6.67
C GLY A 66 18.03 5.70 -5.75
N ILE A 67 16.76 5.98 -6.08
CA ILE A 67 15.90 6.92 -5.35
C ILE A 67 14.88 6.16 -4.52
N ILE A 68 14.78 6.51 -3.24
CA ILE A 68 13.85 5.89 -2.29
C ILE A 68 12.56 6.69 -2.28
N LYS A 69 11.44 6.04 -2.63
CA LYS A 69 10.08 6.55 -2.57
C LYS A 69 9.14 5.42 -2.19
N ASN A 70 7.97 5.77 -1.67
CA ASN A 70 6.87 4.84 -1.49
C ASN A 70 5.70 5.25 -2.39
N GLU A 71 5.20 4.35 -3.21
CA GLU A 71 4.06 4.67 -4.06
C GLU A 71 2.73 4.50 -3.31
N TYR A 72 1.81 5.44 -3.53
CA TYR A 72 0.53 5.55 -2.84
C TYR A 72 -0.34 4.28 -2.89
N SER A 73 -0.62 3.73 -4.08
CA SER A 73 -1.54 2.60 -4.22
C SER A 73 -1.06 1.39 -3.41
N ILE A 74 0.24 1.05 -3.49
CA ILE A 74 0.79 -0.05 -2.69
C ILE A 74 0.94 0.31 -1.21
N ALA A 75 1.22 1.56 -0.88
CA ALA A 75 1.28 2.03 0.51
C ALA A 75 -0.06 1.85 1.23
N THR A 76 -1.19 2.07 0.55
CA THR A 76 -2.52 1.87 1.16
C THR A 76 -2.76 0.43 1.61
N THR A 77 -2.23 -0.57 0.90
CA THR A 77 -2.38 -1.99 1.26
C THR A 77 -1.67 -2.39 2.56
N THR A 78 -0.77 -1.54 3.06
CA THR A 78 0.07 -1.84 4.23
C THR A 78 -0.70 -1.86 5.54
N GLN A 79 -1.89 -1.25 5.59
CA GLN A 79 -2.64 -0.94 6.81
C GLN A 79 -1.85 -0.03 7.77
N LEU A 80 -0.96 0.80 7.21
CA LEU A 80 -0.18 1.83 7.90
C LEU A 80 -0.32 3.21 7.25
N TYR A 81 -1.18 3.34 6.23
CA TYR A 81 -1.53 4.61 5.59
C TYR A 81 -2.82 5.17 6.19
N ASN A 82 -2.87 6.47 6.44
CA ASN A 82 -4.08 7.19 6.86
C ASN A 82 -4.61 8.01 5.68
N PRO A 83 -5.82 7.70 5.16
CA PRO A 83 -6.37 8.38 4.00
C PRO A 83 -6.86 9.82 4.26
N ILE A 84 -7.11 10.18 5.52
CA ILE A 84 -7.51 11.55 5.90
C ILE A 84 -6.29 12.47 5.97
N GLU A 85 -5.23 12.02 6.63
CA GLU A 85 -3.95 12.75 6.70
C GLU A 85 -3.18 12.69 5.37
N ARG A 86 -3.55 11.73 4.51
CA ARG A 86 -2.92 11.40 3.24
C ARG A 86 -1.44 11.02 3.38
N ASP A 87 -1.08 10.46 4.52
CA ASP A 87 0.29 10.07 4.87
C ASP A 87 0.29 8.80 5.74
N TRP A 88 1.46 8.33 6.14
CA TRP A 88 1.63 7.23 7.08
C TRP A 88 0.96 7.53 8.43
N SER A 89 0.23 6.56 8.99
CA SER A 89 -0.36 6.66 10.33
C SER A 89 0.71 6.55 11.42
N ILE A 90 1.26 7.70 11.80
CA ILE A 90 2.20 7.82 12.92
C ILE A 90 1.56 7.33 14.22
N LYS A 91 0.24 7.49 14.35
CA LYS A 91 -0.55 7.02 15.49
C LYS A 91 -0.47 5.50 15.66
N ILE A 92 -0.70 4.72 14.60
CA ILE A 92 -0.58 3.26 14.63
C ILE A 92 0.87 2.84 14.87
N MET A 93 1.82 3.47 14.17
CA MET A 93 3.24 3.16 14.33
C MET A 93 3.72 3.34 15.77
N ASN A 94 3.38 4.46 16.42
CA ASN A 94 3.74 4.72 17.81
C ASN A 94 3.17 3.67 18.76
N LYS A 95 1.88 3.31 18.60
CA LYS A 95 1.23 2.29 19.45
C LYS A 95 1.86 0.90 19.30
N LEU A 96 2.38 0.58 18.12
CA LEU A 96 3.04 -0.70 17.83
C LEU A 96 4.56 -0.68 18.05
N GLY A 97 5.14 0.46 18.44
CA GLY A 97 6.59 0.61 18.59
C GLY A 97 7.35 0.48 17.26
N LEU A 98 6.70 0.79 16.13
CA LEU A 98 7.32 0.78 14.81
C LEU A 98 8.12 2.08 14.60
N LYS A 99 9.27 1.95 13.96
CA LYS A 99 10.19 3.06 13.67
C LYS A 99 9.65 3.87 12.49
N LYS A 100 8.86 4.91 12.74
CA LYS A 100 8.25 5.75 11.69
C LYS A 100 9.26 6.37 10.72
N GLU A 101 10.49 6.59 11.16
CA GLU A 101 11.55 7.24 10.37
C GLU A 101 12.05 6.40 9.19
N ILE A 102 11.68 5.11 9.12
CA ILE A 102 12.01 4.28 7.97
C ILE A 102 11.04 4.49 6.80
N PHE A 103 9.86 5.03 7.06
CA PHE A 103 8.84 5.23 6.03
C PHE A 103 9.14 6.51 5.26
N GLY A 104 9.25 6.39 3.94
CA GLY A 104 9.65 7.48 3.06
C GLY A 104 8.47 8.33 2.60
N GLU A 105 8.79 9.31 1.76
CA GLU A 105 7.80 10.15 1.09
C GLU A 105 6.88 9.31 0.20
N ILE A 106 5.57 9.56 0.33
CA ILE A 106 4.56 8.95 -0.53
C ILE A 106 4.41 9.75 -1.81
N ILE A 107 4.56 9.08 -2.96
CA ILE A 107 4.35 9.64 -4.28
C ILE A 107 3.11 9.02 -4.94
N MET A 108 2.48 9.78 -5.83
CA MET A 108 1.31 9.32 -6.57
C MET A 108 1.72 8.51 -7.82
N PRO A 109 0.85 7.62 -8.32
CA PRO A 109 0.98 7.04 -9.66
C PRO A 109 1.23 8.13 -10.71
N GLY A 110 2.06 7.82 -11.71
CA GLY A 110 2.46 8.75 -12.77
C GLY A 110 3.62 9.68 -12.40
N THR A 111 4.11 9.64 -11.16
CA THR A 111 5.28 10.44 -10.74
C THR A 111 6.54 9.96 -11.46
N LYS A 112 7.28 10.88 -12.08
CA LYS A 112 8.63 10.63 -12.61
C LYS A 112 9.59 10.52 -11.42
N ILE A 113 10.03 9.30 -11.11
CA ILE A 113 10.92 9.04 -9.97
C ILE A 113 12.31 9.60 -10.27
N GLY A 114 12.84 9.28 -11.45
CA GLY A 114 14.18 9.67 -11.86
C GLY A 114 14.63 8.89 -13.09
N LYS A 115 15.87 9.14 -13.52
CA LYS A 115 16.48 8.38 -14.62
C LYS A 115 16.92 7.00 -14.15
N LEU A 116 17.04 6.06 -15.09
CA LEU A 116 17.73 4.81 -14.83
C LEU A 116 19.16 5.07 -14.32
N LEU A 117 19.65 4.22 -13.43
CA LEU A 117 21.06 4.20 -13.06
C LEU A 117 21.90 3.98 -14.33
N PRO A 118 23.02 4.72 -14.50
CA PRO A 118 23.84 4.62 -15.70
C PRO A 118 24.28 3.19 -16.03
N ALA A 119 24.62 2.39 -15.01
CA ALA A 119 25.01 0.99 -15.17
C ALA A 119 23.90 0.13 -15.78
N ILE A 120 22.65 0.33 -15.36
CA ILE A 120 21.50 -0.41 -15.87
C ILE A 120 21.19 0.01 -17.30
N ALA A 121 21.18 1.31 -17.59
CA ALA A 121 20.95 1.82 -18.93
C ALA A 121 21.98 1.26 -19.94
N GLN A 122 23.25 1.18 -19.51
CA GLN A 122 24.33 0.56 -20.28
C GLN A 122 24.12 -0.94 -20.48
N GLU A 123 23.76 -1.68 -19.42
CA GLU A 123 23.56 -3.13 -19.46
C GLU A 123 22.46 -3.56 -20.42
N ILE A 124 21.33 -2.85 -20.42
CA ILE A 124 20.18 -3.17 -21.29
C ILE A 124 20.22 -2.44 -22.65
N GLY A 125 21.27 -1.66 -22.91
CA GLY A 125 21.50 -1.00 -24.21
C GLY A 125 20.51 0.10 -24.55
N VAL A 126 20.02 0.86 -23.57
CA VAL A 126 19.06 1.96 -23.77
C VAL A 126 19.70 3.34 -23.53
N ASN A 127 18.99 4.40 -23.95
CA ASN A 127 19.40 5.78 -23.71
C ASN A 127 19.46 6.08 -22.19
N SER A 128 20.52 6.76 -21.73
CA SER A 128 20.68 7.19 -20.32
C SER A 128 19.61 8.18 -19.84
N GLU A 129 18.86 8.77 -20.77
CA GLU A 129 17.76 9.69 -20.49
C GLU A 129 16.42 8.99 -20.23
N VAL A 130 16.37 7.65 -20.25
CA VAL A 130 15.17 6.89 -19.90
C VAL A 130 14.76 7.18 -18.45
N VAL A 131 13.51 7.61 -18.28
CA VAL A 131 12.92 7.97 -17.00
C VAL A 131 12.05 6.84 -16.48
N VAL A 132 12.25 6.48 -15.22
CA VAL A 132 11.37 5.57 -14.48
C VAL A 132 10.19 6.38 -13.93
N VAL A 133 8.98 5.92 -14.24
CA VAL A 133 7.72 6.49 -13.76
C VAL A 133 7.07 5.47 -12.84
N ALA A 134 6.62 5.90 -11.66
CA ALA A 134 5.87 5.04 -10.76
C ALA A 134 4.51 4.71 -11.38
N PRO A 135 4.17 3.44 -11.65
CA PRO A 135 2.79 3.07 -11.97
C PRO A 135 1.95 3.10 -10.68
N ALA A 136 0.66 2.75 -10.77
CA ALA A 136 -0.03 2.22 -9.59
C ALA A 136 0.68 0.91 -9.21
N CYS A 137 1.52 0.96 -8.19
CA CYS A 137 2.42 -0.13 -7.84
C CYS A 137 1.68 -1.33 -7.22
N HIS A 138 0.45 -1.13 -6.73
CA HIS A 138 -0.47 -2.24 -6.54
C HIS A 138 -1.05 -2.65 -7.91
N ASP A 139 -0.84 -3.91 -8.28
CA ASP A 139 -1.27 -4.47 -9.56
C ASP A 139 -2.79 -4.35 -9.80
N THR A 140 -3.61 -4.52 -8.76
CA THR A 140 -5.06 -4.27 -8.83
C THR A 140 -5.36 -2.83 -9.23
N GLY A 141 -4.64 -1.86 -8.67
CA GLY A 141 -4.76 -0.44 -9.04
C GLY A 141 -4.41 -0.19 -10.51
N SER A 142 -3.36 -0.85 -11.01
CA SER A 142 -2.98 -0.81 -12.43
C SER A 142 -4.02 -1.47 -13.35
N ALA A 143 -4.61 -2.59 -12.93
CA ALA A 143 -5.65 -3.28 -13.69
C ALA A 143 -6.94 -2.46 -13.77
N VAL A 144 -7.36 -1.86 -12.65
CA VAL A 144 -8.54 -0.99 -12.59
C VAL A 144 -8.37 0.24 -13.49
N ALA A 145 -7.15 0.80 -13.57
CA ALA A 145 -6.84 1.92 -14.45
C ALA A 145 -7.03 1.61 -15.95
N ALA A 146 -6.99 0.34 -16.34
CA ALA A 146 -7.16 -0.11 -17.72
C ALA A 146 -8.61 -0.49 -18.07
N VAL A 147 -9.54 -0.41 -17.11
CA VAL A 147 -10.95 -0.73 -17.37
C VAL A 147 -11.53 0.29 -18.36
N PRO A 148 -12.10 -0.16 -19.51
CA PRO A 148 -12.55 0.74 -20.58
C PRO A 148 -13.93 1.32 -20.26
N VAL A 149 -13.99 2.23 -19.30
CA VAL A 149 -15.22 2.96 -18.95
C VAL A 149 -15.14 4.38 -19.51
N GLU A 150 -16.16 4.79 -20.26
CA GLU A 150 -16.24 6.13 -20.84
C GLU A 150 -16.65 7.19 -19.80
N ASP A 151 -17.48 6.79 -18.84
CA ASP A 151 -17.89 7.59 -17.69
C ASP A 151 -17.26 7.02 -16.42
N ASP A 152 -16.51 7.85 -15.69
CA ASP A 152 -15.85 7.54 -14.40
C ASP A 152 -16.85 7.38 -13.23
N THR A 153 -18.07 6.92 -13.54
CA THR A 153 -19.18 6.74 -12.61
C THR A 153 -19.94 5.45 -12.93
N ASN A 154 -20.45 4.79 -11.89
CA ASN A 154 -21.39 3.66 -11.99
C ASN A 154 -20.88 2.40 -12.71
N TYR A 155 -19.63 2.02 -12.49
CA TYR A 155 -19.13 0.71 -12.90
C TYR A 155 -18.65 -0.10 -11.70
N ALA A 156 -18.63 -1.41 -11.86
CA ALA A 156 -17.97 -2.34 -10.96
C ALA A 156 -17.05 -3.24 -11.78
N TYR A 157 -15.98 -3.71 -11.16
CA TYR A 157 -15.09 -4.69 -11.77
C TYR A 157 -15.00 -5.91 -10.88
N ILE A 158 -14.82 -7.07 -11.51
CA ILE A 158 -14.60 -8.34 -10.83
C ILE A 158 -13.33 -8.96 -11.40
N SER A 159 -12.42 -9.36 -10.52
CA SER A 159 -11.35 -10.29 -10.86
C SER A 159 -11.65 -11.61 -10.17
N SER A 160 -11.68 -12.70 -10.94
CA SER A 160 -12.04 -14.01 -10.45
C SER A 160 -10.94 -15.01 -10.81
N GLY A 161 -10.14 -15.36 -9.81
CA GLY A 161 -9.10 -16.39 -9.89
C GLY A 161 -9.28 -17.40 -8.77
N THR A 162 -8.18 -17.81 -8.12
CA THR A 162 -8.26 -18.64 -6.91
C THR A 162 -9.07 -17.95 -5.80
N TRP A 163 -9.02 -16.61 -5.75
CA TRP A 163 -9.89 -15.75 -4.94
C TRP A 163 -10.61 -14.75 -5.85
N SER A 164 -11.81 -14.34 -5.46
CA SER A 164 -12.59 -13.32 -6.18
C SER A 164 -12.55 -11.99 -5.44
N LEU A 165 -12.41 -10.91 -6.19
CA LEU A 165 -12.50 -9.55 -5.68
C LEU A 165 -13.48 -8.77 -6.56
N LEU A 166 -14.45 -8.14 -5.91
CA LEU A 166 -15.41 -7.23 -6.55
C LEU A 166 -15.16 -5.84 -5.97
N GLY A 167 -15.07 -4.85 -6.84
CA GLY A 167 -14.85 -3.49 -6.41
C GLY A 167 -15.46 -2.44 -7.30
N ILE A 168 -15.44 -1.22 -6.77
CA ILE A 168 -15.86 0.00 -7.44
C ILE A 168 -14.79 1.08 -7.19
N GLU A 169 -14.62 2.01 -8.13
CA GLU A 169 -13.93 3.26 -7.85
C GLU A 169 -14.90 4.24 -7.18
N THR A 170 -14.47 4.86 -6.08
CA THR A 170 -15.23 5.85 -5.33
C THR A 170 -14.49 7.19 -5.30
N PRO A 171 -15.19 8.33 -5.26
CA PRO A 171 -14.54 9.63 -5.09
C PRO A 171 -13.75 9.75 -3.79
N GLU A 172 -14.23 9.11 -2.72
CA GLU A 172 -13.61 9.15 -1.39
C GLU A 172 -13.66 7.75 -0.75
N GLN A 173 -12.80 7.52 0.25
CA GLN A 173 -12.78 6.27 1.00
C GLN A 173 -14.09 6.09 1.78
N ILE A 174 -14.67 4.89 1.72
CA ILE A 174 -15.88 4.54 2.47
C ILE A 174 -15.45 3.93 3.81
N ILE A 175 -15.19 4.77 4.80
CA ILE A 175 -14.81 4.36 6.16
C ILE A 175 -15.93 4.68 7.14
N ASN A 176 -16.80 3.70 7.39
CA ASN A 176 -17.95 3.84 8.28
C ASN A 176 -18.30 2.50 8.94
N GLU A 177 -19.39 2.47 9.70
CA GLU A 177 -19.80 1.27 10.42
C GLU A 177 -20.18 0.10 9.50
N MET A 178 -20.71 0.39 8.31
CA MET A 178 -21.11 -0.63 7.34
C MET A 178 -19.88 -1.24 6.67
N SER A 179 -18.94 -0.42 6.18
CA SER A 179 -17.71 -0.93 5.60
C SER A 179 -16.86 -1.68 6.61
N PHE A 180 -16.84 -1.25 7.88
CA PHE A 180 -16.22 -2.00 8.98
C PHE A 180 -16.90 -3.35 9.22
N LYS A 181 -18.24 -3.34 9.37
CA LYS A 181 -19.03 -4.54 9.69
C LYS A 181 -18.89 -5.61 8.60
N TYR A 182 -18.89 -5.21 7.34
CA TYR A 182 -18.78 -6.11 6.20
C TYR A 182 -17.32 -6.31 5.73
N ASN A 183 -16.35 -5.74 6.45
CA ASN A 183 -14.91 -5.91 6.18
C ASN A 183 -14.51 -5.53 4.75
N PHE A 184 -15.11 -4.47 4.20
CA PHE A 184 -14.66 -3.87 2.95
C PHE A 184 -13.28 -3.24 3.13
N THR A 185 -12.46 -3.25 2.09
CA THR A 185 -11.16 -2.56 2.08
C THR A 185 -11.21 -1.33 1.18
N ASN A 186 -10.51 -0.28 1.57
CA ASN A 186 -10.42 0.99 0.87
C ASN A 186 -8.96 1.27 0.51
N GLU A 187 -8.61 0.97 -0.74
CA GLU A 187 -7.24 1.08 -1.24
C GLU A 187 -7.09 2.28 -2.19
N GLY A 188 -5.84 2.62 -2.49
CA GLY A 188 -5.49 3.69 -3.42
C GLY A 188 -5.67 3.25 -4.86
N SER A 189 -6.31 4.11 -5.66
CA SER A 189 -6.44 3.88 -7.11
C SER A 189 -5.24 4.47 -7.88
N ALA A 190 -5.18 4.20 -9.19
CA ALA A 190 -4.25 4.90 -10.08
C ALA A 190 -4.58 6.40 -10.24
N LYS A 191 -5.84 6.78 -10.01
CA LYS A 191 -6.33 8.16 -10.09
C LYS A 191 -6.14 8.84 -8.74
N THR A 192 -5.55 10.03 -8.76
CA THR A 192 -5.10 10.72 -7.53
C THR A 192 -6.24 11.30 -6.69
N ASP A 193 -7.44 11.32 -7.23
CA ASP A 193 -8.70 11.81 -6.66
C ASP A 193 -9.72 10.70 -6.41
N ARG A 194 -9.34 9.42 -6.57
CA ARG A 194 -10.24 8.27 -6.36
C ARG A 194 -9.64 7.24 -5.41
N SER A 195 -10.52 6.56 -4.70
CA SER A 195 -10.22 5.36 -3.93
C SER A 195 -10.88 4.14 -4.59
N VAL A 196 -10.38 2.97 -4.24
CA VAL A 196 -10.92 1.69 -4.65
C VAL A 196 -11.55 1.02 -3.44
N ALA A 197 -12.86 0.86 -3.46
CA ALA A 197 -13.58 0.09 -2.46
C ALA A 197 -13.76 -1.34 -2.96
N LEU A 198 -13.31 -2.31 -2.17
CA LEU A 198 -13.21 -3.72 -2.53
C LEU A 198 -13.87 -4.60 -1.47
N ALA A 199 -14.54 -5.65 -1.92
CA ALA A 199 -14.90 -6.81 -1.12
C ALA A 199 -14.24 -8.05 -1.71
N THR A 200 -13.60 -8.84 -0.86
CA THR A 200 -13.23 -10.21 -1.20
C THR A 200 -14.50 -11.07 -1.15
N ILE A 201 -14.76 -11.82 -2.22
CA ILE A 201 -15.92 -12.71 -2.38
C ILE A 201 -15.44 -14.16 -2.38
#